data_AF-A0A3D1F2M8-F1
#
_entry.id   AF-A0A3D1F2M8-F1
#
_cell.length_a   1.000
_cell.length_b   1.000
_cell.length_c   1.000
_cell.angle_alpha   90.00
_cell.angle_beta   90.00
_cell.angle_gamma   90.00
#
_symmetry.space_group_name_H-M   'P 1'
#
loop_
_entity.id
_entity.type
_entity.pdbx_description
1 polymer ?
#
loop_
_entity_poly.entity_id
_entity_poly.type
_entity_poly.pdbx_seq_one_letter_code
_entity_poly.pdbx_strand_id
1 'polypeptide(L)'
;MALKTVEKEYVDIPTLVAVGSVSTVLLIVVIFALQAWFYYELESEKQIKEANNPNWVLREIKLKQQEKINSYRWVNQQKQIASIPIDRAIKLTAESMNK
;
A
#
# COMPACT_ATOMS: atom_id res chain seq x y z
N MET A 1 4.49 65.19 -39.61
CA MET A 1 4.71 64.11 -38.63
C MET A 1 3.34 63.52 -38.31
N ALA A 2 2.91 62.49 -39.03
CA ALA A 2 1.59 61.90 -38.86
C ALA A 2 1.62 60.93 -37.68
N LEU A 3 0.83 61.22 -36.64
CA LEU A 3 0.69 60.35 -35.47
C LEU A 3 -0.03 59.08 -35.92
N LYS A 4 0.69 57.96 -35.89
CA LYS A 4 0.15 56.62 -36.08
C LYS A 4 -0.85 56.37 -34.95
N THR A 5 -2.14 56.45 -35.25
CA THR A 5 -3.21 56.14 -34.31
C THR A 5 -3.09 54.66 -33.95
N VAL A 6 -2.70 54.39 -32.70
CA VAL A 6 -2.67 53.05 -32.14
C VAL A 6 -4.13 52.62 -31.99
N GLU A 7 -4.58 51.75 -32.88
CA GLU A 7 -5.87 51.10 -32.83
C GLU A 7 -5.90 50.26 -31.54
N LYS A 8 -6.75 50.67 -30.58
CA LYS A 8 -6.94 49.91 -29.35
C LYS A 8 -7.81 48.71 -29.70
N GLU A 9 -7.19 47.54 -29.78
CA GLU A 9 -7.88 46.26 -29.88
C GLU A 9 -8.73 46.08 -28.61
N TYR A 10 -10.05 46.16 -28.78
CA TYR A 10 -10.99 45.94 -27.69
C TYR A 10 -11.06 44.44 -27.42
N VAL A 11 -10.43 44.01 -26.34
CA VAL A 11 -10.52 42.62 -25.90
C VAL A 11 -11.92 42.35 -25.38
N ASP A 12 -12.59 41.36 -25.98
CA ASP A 12 -13.87 40.86 -25.49
C ASP A 12 -13.67 40.13 -24.17
N ILE A 13 -13.79 40.89 -23.08
CA ILE A 13 -13.77 40.40 -21.69
C ILE A 13 -14.67 39.17 -21.48
N PRO A 14 -15.93 39.10 -21.96
CA PRO A 14 -16.76 37.91 -21.77
C PRO A 14 -16.18 36.66 -22.44
N THR A 15 -15.61 36.81 -23.65
CA THR A 15 -14.97 35.71 -24.37
C THR A 15 -13.71 35.24 -23.63
N LEU A 16 -12.90 36.17 -23.13
CA LEU A 16 -11.71 35.85 -22.34
C LEU A 16 -12.05 35.07 -21.07
N VAL A 17 -13.09 35.50 -20.35
CA VAL A 17 -13.57 34.82 -19.13
C VAL A 17 -14.12 33.43 -19.45
N ALA A 18 -14.88 33.28 -20.53
CA ALA A 18 -15.40 31.99 -20.96
C ALA A 18 -14.27 31.00 -21.30
N VAL A 19 -13.29 31.43 -22.10
CA VAL A 19 -12.14 30.61 -22.48
C VAL A 19 -11.30 30.24 -21.25
N GLY A 20 -11.07 31.18 -20.34
CA GLY A 20 -10.36 30.93 -19.09
C GLY A 20 -11.08 29.89 -18.23
N SER A 21 -12.39 30.05 -18.03
CA SER A 21 -13.21 29.14 -17.23
C SER A 21 -13.20 27.72 -17.79
N VAL A 22 -13.43 27.57 -19.11
CA VAL A 22 -13.41 26.26 -19.77
C VAL A 22 -12.03 25.61 -19.66
N SER A 23 -10.96 26.39 -19.82
CA SER A 23 -9.58 25.89 -19.70
C SER A 23 -9.27 25.41 -18.27
N THR A 24 -9.75 26.12 -17.24
CA THR A 24 -9.60 25.69 -15.85
C THR A 24 -10.33 24.38 -15.58
N VAL A 25 -11.57 24.24 -16.06
CA VAL A 25 -12.34 23.00 -15.89
C VAL A 25 -11.64 21.83 -16.60
N LEU A 26 -11.14 22.04 -17.82
CA LEU A 26 -10.39 21.02 -18.55
C LEU A 26 -9.13 20.59 -17.80
N LEU A 27 -8.37 21.53 -17.23
CA LEU A 27 -7.20 21.21 -16.40
C LEU A 27 -7.56 20.33 -15.20
N ILE A 28 -8.65 20.67 -14.51
CA ILE A 28 -9.14 19.87 -13.38
C ILE A 28 -9.49 18.45 -13.83
N VAL A 29 -10.18 18.30 -14.96
CA VAL A 29 -10.52 16.98 -15.53
C VAL A 29 -9.26 16.18 -15.85
N VAL A 30 -8.25 16.79 -16.46
CA VAL A 30 -6.98 16.13 -16.77
C VAL A 30 -6.25 15.68 -15.50
N ILE A 31 -6.23 16.51 -14.44
CA ILE A 31 -5.62 16.15 -13.15
C ILE A 31 -6.34 14.92 -12.56
N PHE A 32 -7.68 14.92 -12.52
CA PHE A 32 -8.43 13.78 -12.01
C PHE A 32 -8.25 12.53 -12.87
N ALA A 33 -8.19 12.67 -14.19
CA ALA A 33 -7.94 11.55 -15.09
C ALA A 33 -6.55 10.92 -14.85
N LEU A 34 -5.52 11.76 -14.70
CA LEU A 34 -4.16 11.31 -14.38
C LEU A 34 -4.09 10.67 -12.99
N GLN A 35 -4.76 11.25 -12.00
CA GLN A 35 -4.86 10.65 -10.67
C GLN A 35 -5.55 9.29 -10.74
N ALA A 36 -6.71 9.20 -11.38
CA ALA A 36 -7.45 7.94 -11.51
C ALA A 36 -6.62 6.86 -12.24
N TRP A 37 -5.92 7.23 -13.32
CA TRP A 37 -4.99 6.35 -14.01
C TRP A 37 -3.86 5.87 -13.11
N PHE A 38 -3.24 6.79 -12.37
CA PHE A 38 -2.17 6.49 -11.44
C PHE A 38 -2.65 5.59 -10.30
N TYR A 39 -3.83 5.85 -9.73
CA TYR A 39 -4.43 5.01 -8.70
C TYR A 39 -4.78 3.62 -9.24
N TYR A 40 -5.35 3.51 -10.44
CA TYR A 40 -5.65 2.23 -11.06
C TYR A 40 -4.40 1.35 -11.21
N GLU A 41 -3.30 1.93 -11.69
CA GLU A 41 -2.02 1.23 -11.81
C GLU A 41 -1.43 0.89 -10.43
N LEU A 42 -1.47 1.84 -9.48
CA LEU A 42 -0.99 1.62 -8.12
C LEU A 42 -1.79 0.57 -7.36
N GLU A 43 -3.10 0.46 -7.55
CA GLU A 43 -3.95 -0.53 -6.86
C GLU A 43 -3.54 -1.95 -7.28
N SER A 44 -3.22 -2.11 -8.57
CA SER A 44 -2.76 -3.39 -9.13
C SER A 44 -1.41 -3.81 -8.52
N GLU A 45 -0.51 -2.85 -8.27
CA GLU A 45 0.76 -3.11 -7.61
C GLU A 45 0.64 -3.18 -6.08
N LYS A 46 -0.23 -2.39 -5.45
CA LYS A 46 -0.39 -2.32 -3.99
C LYS A 46 -0.98 -3.59 -3.42
N GLN A 47 -1.92 -4.25 -4.10
CA GLN A 47 -2.41 -5.54 -3.61
C GLN A 47 -1.29 -6.60 -3.58
N ILE A 48 -0.35 -6.51 -4.51
CA ILE A 48 0.82 -7.40 -4.58
C ILE A 48 1.90 -6.94 -3.58
N LYS A 49 2.08 -5.63 -3.39
CA LYS A 49 3.12 -5.07 -2.52
C LYS A 49 2.71 -5.00 -1.06
N GLU A 50 1.46 -4.79 -0.68
CA GLU A 50 1.01 -4.87 0.72
C GLU A 50 1.05 -6.32 1.23
N ALA A 51 0.83 -7.32 0.37
CA ALA A 51 1.16 -8.71 0.69
C ALA A 51 2.67 -8.92 0.92
N ASN A 52 3.52 -8.11 0.29
CA ASN A 52 4.98 -8.21 0.30
C ASN A 52 5.71 -7.09 1.05
N ASN A 53 4.99 -6.22 1.78
CA ASN A 53 5.58 -5.17 2.60
C ASN A 53 5.43 -5.64 4.04
N PRO A 54 6.29 -6.59 4.48
CA PRO A 54 6.20 -7.07 5.83
C PRO A 54 6.42 -5.87 6.73
N ASN A 55 5.39 -5.49 7.48
CA ASN A 55 5.59 -4.72 8.70
C ASN A 55 6.71 -5.44 9.45
N TRP A 56 7.88 -4.82 9.49
CA TRP A 56 9.12 -5.44 9.94
C TRP A 56 8.99 -5.91 11.40
N VAL A 57 8.18 -5.20 12.19
CA VAL A 57 7.77 -5.59 13.55
C VAL A 57 6.99 -6.91 13.54
N LEU A 58 5.96 -7.02 12.68
CA LEU A 58 5.15 -8.25 12.58
C LEU A 58 5.98 -9.41 12.06
N ARG A 59 6.91 -9.18 11.12
CA ARG A 59 7.84 -10.21 10.62
C ARG A 59 8.77 -10.69 11.72
N GLU A 60 9.35 -9.79 12.51
CA GLU A 60 10.21 -10.16 13.62
C GLU A 60 9.45 -10.93 14.71
N ILE A 61 8.23 -10.50 15.06
CA ILE A 61 7.36 -11.22 16.00
C ILE A 61 7.04 -12.63 15.47
N LYS A 62 6.68 -12.73 14.19
CA LYS A 62 6.38 -14.02 13.54
C LYS A 62 7.60 -14.94 13.51
N LEU A 63 8.79 -14.42 13.23
CA LEU A 63 10.03 -15.18 13.26
C LEU A 63 10.35 -15.68 14.68
N LYS A 64 10.24 -14.82 15.70
CA LYS A 64 10.42 -15.21 17.12
C LYS A 64 9.40 -16.26 17.55
N GLN A 65 8.16 -16.16 17.08
CA GLN A 65 7.13 -17.18 17.34
C GLN A 65 7.49 -18.51 16.67
N GLN A 66 7.89 -18.48 15.40
CA GLN A 66 8.29 -19.66 14.64
C GLN A 66 9.47 -20.37 15.31
N GLU A 67 10.47 -19.62 15.77
CA GLU A 67 11.61 -20.14 16.52
C GLU A 67 11.16 -20.80 17.84
N LYS A 68 10.24 -20.17 18.57
CA LYS A 68 9.75 -20.67 19.87
C LYS A 68 8.98 -21.99 19.75
N ILE A 69 8.23 -22.19 18.66
CA ILE A 69 7.45 -23.43 18.45
C ILE A 69 8.26 -24.53 17.75
N ASN A 70 9.36 -24.19 17.06
CA ASN A 70 10.20 -25.15 16.33
C ASN A 70 11.46 -25.58 17.09
N SER A 71 11.67 -25.08 18.31
CA SER A 71 12.83 -25.41 19.13
C SER A 71 12.46 -26.21 20.39
N TYR A 72 13.41 -27.02 20.86
CA TYR A 72 13.31 -27.62 22.18
C TYR A 72 13.62 -26.57 23.23
N ARG A 73 12.72 -26.42 24.20
CA ARG A 73 12.90 -25.43 25.27
C ARG A 73 12.28 -25.90 26.57
N TRP A 74 12.91 -25.59 27.69
CA TRP A 74 12.28 -25.73 28.99
C TRP A 74 11.13 -24.73 29.14
N VAL A 75 9.93 -25.22 29.43
CA VAL A 75 8.77 -24.36 29.77
C VAL A 75 8.75 -24.11 31.27
N ASN A 76 9.04 -25.15 32.07
CA ASN A 76 9.21 -25.04 33.50
C ASN A 76 10.23 -26.08 33.99
N GLN A 77 11.43 -25.61 34.38
CA GLN A 77 12.51 -26.49 34.83
C GLN A 77 12.21 -27.15 36.19
N GLN A 78 11.57 -26.42 37.11
CA GLN A 78 11.21 -26.92 38.44
C GLN A 78 10.20 -28.06 38.36
N LYS A 79 9.29 -27.99 37.38
CA LYS A 79 8.28 -29.02 37.11
C LYS A 79 8.73 -30.05 36.06
N GLN A 80 9.98 -29.97 35.58
CA GLN A 80 10.53 -30.79 34.50
C GLN A 80 9.67 -30.82 33.21
N ILE A 81 8.99 -29.72 32.90
CA ILE A 81 8.15 -29.60 31.70
C ILE A 81 8.98 -28.98 30.56
N ALA A 82 9.25 -29.77 29.52
CA ALA A 82 9.91 -29.34 28.31
C ALA A 82 8.93 -29.23 27.13
N SER A 83 9.11 -28.20 26.31
CA SER A 83 8.48 -28.05 25.01
C SER A 83 9.26 -28.83 23.97
N ILE A 84 8.54 -29.58 23.15
CA ILE A 84 9.05 -30.21 21.93
C ILE A 84 8.69 -29.35 20.71
N PRO A 85 9.45 -29.43 19.61
CA PRO A 85 9.09 -28.79 18.35
C PRO A 85 7.70 -29.24 17.88
N ILE A 86 6.93 -28.31 17.32
CA ILE A 86 5.55 -28.55 16.91
C ILE A 86 5.44 -29.68 15.89
N ASP A 87 6.40 -29.82 14.97
CA ASP A 87 6.42 -30.93 14.00
C ASP A 87 6.54 -32.29 14.66
N ARG A 88 7.29 -32.37 15.78
CA ARG A 88 7.41 -33.61 16.57
C ARG A 88 6.16 -33.84 17.41
N ALA A 89 5.55 -32.79 17.95
CA ALA A 89 4.29 -32.90 18.68
C ALA A 89 3.19 -33.47 17.77
N ILE A 90 3.03 -32.92 16.56
CA ILE A 90 2.02 -33.40 15.59
C ILE A 90 2.22 -34.87 15.27
N LYS A 91 3.46 -35.31 15.00
CA LYS A 91 3.77 -36.73 14.70
C LYS A 91 3.39 -37.63 15.88
N LEU A 92 3.80 -37.28 17.09
CA LEU A 92 3.49 -38.07 18.29
C LEU A 92 1.99 -38.11 18.59
N THR A 93 1.28 -37.00 18.38
CA THR A 93 -0.18 -36.96 18.53
C THR A 93 -0.86 -37.85 17.48
N ALA A 94 -0.47 -37.76 16.21
CA ALA A 94 -1.02 -38.62 15.16
C ALA A 94 -0.75 -40.12 15.41
N GLU A 95 0.46 -40.46 15.87
CA GLU A 95 0.81 -41.82 16.29
C GLU A 95 -0.02 -42.29 17.50
N SER A 96 -0.28 -41.40 18.47
CA SER A 96 -1.11 -41.73 19.65
C SER A 96 -2.59 -41.95 19.32
N MET A 97 -3.11 -41.28 18.27
CA MET A 97 -4.50 -41.44 17.83
C MET A 97 -4.73 -42.69 16.97
N ASN A 98 -3.66 -43.32 16.47
CA ASN A 98 -3.73 -44.52 15.64
C ASN A 98 -3.51 -45.82 16.46
N LYS A 99 -3.66 -45.75 17.78
CA LYS A 99 -3.59 -46.86 18.73
C LYS A 99 -4.91 -46.97 19.49
#